data_AF-A0A2M6IU78-F1
#
_entry.id   AF-A0A2M6IU78-F1
#
_cell.length_a   1.000
_cell.length_b   1.000
_cell.length_c   1.000
_cell.angle_alpha   90.00
_cell.angle_beta   90.00
_cell.angle_gamma   90.00
#
_symmetry.space_group_name_H-M   'P 1'
#
loop_
_entity.id
_entity.type
_entity.pdbx_description
1 polymer ?
#
loop_
_entity_poly.entity_id
_entity_poly.type
_entity_poly.pdbx_seq_one_letter_code
_entity_poly.pdbx_strand_id
1 'polypeptide(L)'
;MKYIKTDKAPKVVGPYSQAIEANGFIFCSGQIGIDPEAGVLVEGIENQTKQVLNNLKQVLEAAGSQLDKIVKTTVFVTDMNDYAKMNEVYGNFFRDHFPVRSTVQVVKLPAGALIEIEAIAVK
;
A
#
# COMPACT_ATOMS: atom_id res chain seq x y z
N MET A 1 13.40 -2.01 -17.39
CA MET A 1 13.06 -2.28 -15.98
C MET A 1 13.80 -1.27 -15.12
N LYS A 2 13.13 -0.63 -14.16
CA LYS A 2 13.73 0.38 -13.28
C LYS A 2 13.36 0.09 -11.82
N TYR A 3 14.36 0.15 -10.94
CA TYR A 3 14.17 0.04 -9.50
C TYR A 3 13.68 1.38 -8.94
N ILE A 4 12.63 1.34 -8.12
CA ILE A 4 12.06 2.51 -7.47
C ILE A 4 12.42 2.48 -5.99
N LYS A 5 12.93 3.61 -5.50
CA LYS A 5 13.29 3.81 -4.10
C LYS A 5 12.96 5.23 -3.67
N THR A 6 12.44 5.38 -2.46
CA THR A 6 12.25 6.64 -1.76
C THR A 6 12.49 6.46 -0.26
N ASP A 7 12.97 7.52 0.36
CA ASP A 7 13.10 7.75 1.79
C ASP A 7 11.81 8.20 2.46
N LYS A 8 10.77 8.55 1.69
CA LYS A 8 9.44 8.97 2.19
C LYS A 8 8.48 7.82 2.45
N ALA A 9 8.89 6.58 2.17
CA ALA A 9 8.15 5.36 2.48
C ALA A 9 9.02 4.45 3.36
N PRO A 10 8.43 3.48 4.09
CA PRO A 10 9.18 2.61 4.98
C PRO A 10 10.38 1.96 4.29
N LYS A 11 11.51 1.95 5.00
CA LYS A 11 12.72 1.31 4.51
C LYS A 11 12.48 -0.18 4.35
N VAL A 12 12.99 -0.74 3.26
CA VAL A 12 12.99 -2.18 3.03
C VAL A 12 13.90 -2.84 4.07
N VAL A 13 13.38 -3.81 4.81
CA VAL A 13 14.12 -4.58 5.82
C VAL A 13 14.53 -5.96 5.30
N GLY A 14 13.89 -6.46 4.23
CA GLY A 14 14.12 -7.79 3.65
C GLY A 14 14.64 -7.78 2.20
N PRO A 15 14.77 -8.95 1.57
CA PRO A 15 15.30 -9.08 0.21
C PRO A 15 14.23 -8.77 -0.86
N TYR A 16 13.69 -7.55 -0.88
CA TYR A 16 12.67 -7.11 -1.85
C TYR A 16 12.85 -5.63 -2.25
N SER A 17 12.08 -5.15 -3.22
CA SER A 17 12.12 -3.77 -3.71
C SER A 17 10.90 -2.99 -3.22
N GLN A 18 10.95 -1.66 -3.07
CA GLN A 18 9.71 -0.90 -2.79
C GLN A 18 8.75 -0.98 -3.97
N ALA A 19 9.27 -0.76 -5.18
CA ALA A 19 8.57 -1.06 -6.42
C ALA A 19 9.55 -1.31 -7.57
N ILE A 20 9.04 -1.96 -8.62
CA ILE A 20 9.72 -2.13 -9.91
C ILE A 20 8.83 -1.54 -11.00
N GLU A 21 9.42 -0.72 -11.87
CA GLU A 21 8.80 -0.32 -13.13
C GLU A 21 9.24 -1.27 -14.26
N ALA A 22 8.28 -1.86 -14.96
CA ALA A 22 8.51 -2.73 -16.10
C ALA A 22 7.35 -2.62 -17.11
N ASN A 23 7.68 -2.44 -18.40
CA ASN A 23 6.73 -2.43 -19.50
C ASN A 23 5.53 -1.49 -19.32
N GLY A 24 5.77 -0.27 -18.80
CA GLY A 24 4.72 0.73 -18.57
C GLY A 24 3.88 0.52 -17.31
N PHE A 25 4.17 -0.52 -16.53
CA PHE A 25 3.55 -0.78 -15.24
C PHE A 25 4.53 -0.55 -14.09
N ILE A 26 3.99 -0.24 -12.92
CA ILE A 26 4.69 -0.12 -11.66
C ILE A 26 4.09 -1.15 -10.71
N PHE A 27 4.93 -2.07 -10.24
CA PHE A 27 4.57 -3.13 -9.30
C PHE A 27 5.10 -2.75 -7.93
N CYS A 28 4.20 -2.36 -7.02
CA CYS A 28 4.52 -2.01 -5.64
C CYS A 28 4.50 -3.26 -4.77
N SER A 29 5.53 -3.44 -3.94
CA SER A 29 5.47 -4.44 -2.86
C SER A 29 4.38 -4.09 -1.85
N GLY A 30 3.92 -5.10 -1.11
CA GLY A 30 3.00 -4.93 0.00
C GLY A 30 3.48 -3.86 0.97
N GLN A 31 2.64 -2.85 1.17
CA GLN A 31 2.86 -1.80 2.15
C GLN A 31 2.03 -2.12 3.39
N ILE A 32 2.66 -2.03 4.56
CA ILE A 32 2.02 -2.08 5.89
C ILE A 32 1.98 -0.68 6.51
N GLY A 33 1.19 -0.52 7.58
CA GLY A 33 0.93 0.76 8.25
C GLY A 33 2.10 1.30 9.09
N ILE A 34 3.34 1.20 8.60
CA ILE A 34 4.52 1.78 9.25
C ILE A 34 4.59 3.27 8.90
N ASP A 35 4.75 4.11 9.92
CA ASP A 35 5.16 5.50 9.76
C ASP A 35 6.64 5.54 9.33
N PRO A 36 6.99 6.15 8.18
CA PRO A 36 8.36 6.17 7.68
C PRO A 36 9.33 6.99 8.54
N GLU A 37 8.85 7.96 9.32
CA GLU A 37 9.65 8.76 10.23
C GLU A 37 9.88 8.03 11.55
N ALA A 38 8.82 7.49 12.14
CA ALA A 38 8.91 6.80 13.43
C ALA A 38 9.43 5.35 13.32
N GLY A 39 9.27 4.72 12.15
CA GLY A 39 9.70 3.34 11.88
C GLY A 39 8.87 2.26 12.57
N VAL A 40 7.68 2.60 13.09
CA VAL A 40 6.78 1.71 13.83
C VAL A 40 5.39 1.67 13.21
N LEU A 41 4.63 0.61 13.49
CA LEU A 41 3.23 0.51 13.08
C LEU A 41 2.39 1.56 13.82
N VAL A 42 1.55 2.27 13.08
CA VAL A 42 0.50 3.09 13.69
C VAL A 42 -0.62 2.21 14.26
N GLU A 43 -1.32 2.69 15.28
CA GLU A 43 -2.34 1.90 15.97
C GLU A 43 -3.72 1.99 15.30
N GLY A 44 -4.41 0.86 15.20
CA GLY A 44 -5.78 0.76 14.70
C GLY A 44 -5.89 0.66 13.17
N ILE A 45 -6.92 -0.06 12.70
CA ILE A 45 -7.08 -0.35 11.26
C ILE A 45 -7.20 0.91 10.39
N GLU A 46 -7.91 1.93 10.87
CA GLU A 46 -8.14 3.17 10.10
C GLU A 46 -6.83 3.91 9.85
N ASN A 47 -6.01 4.07 10.91
CA ASN A 47 -4.71 4.72 10.80
C ASN A 47 -3.75 3.88 9.97
N GLN A 48 -3.72 2.56 10.15
CA GLN A 48 -2.86 1.70 9.33
C GLN A 48 -3.26 1.74 7.86
N THR A 49 -4.56 1.71 7.55
CA THR A 49 -5.06 1.83 6.17
C THR A 49 -4.63 3.15 5.54
N LYS A 50 -4.80 4.26 6.27
CA LYS A 50 -4.36 5.59 5.84
C LYS A 50 -2.85 5.63 5.59
N GLN A 51 -2.06 5.05 6.50
CA GLN A 51 -0.61 5.02 6.39
C GLN A 51 -0.14 4.16 5.21
N VAL A 52 -0.75 3.00 5.00
CA VAL A 52 -0.49 2.14 3.84
C VAL A 52 -0.71 2.89 2.52
N LEU A 53 -1.82 3.60 2.39
CA LEU A 53 -2.16 4.36 1.18
C LEU A 53 -1.23 5.57 0.98
N ASN A 54 -0.80 6.22 2.07
CA ASN A 54 0.24 7.25 2.00
C ASN A 54 1.60 6.67 1.57
N ASN A 55 1.98 5.51 2.09
CA ASN A 55 3.22 4.84 1.70
C ASN A 55 3.20 4.47 0.20
N LEU A 56 2.09 3.90 -0.28
CA LEU A 56 1.87 3.64 -1.71
C LEU A 56 1.97 4.91 -2.55
N LYS A 57 1.35 6.01 -2.10
CA LYS A 57 1.44 7.31 -2.78
C LYS A 57 2.90 7.75 -2.93
N GLN A 58 3.70 7.71 -1.87
CA GLN A 58 5.11 8.11 -1.91
C GLN A 58 5.93 7.23 -2.87
N VAL A 59 5.69 5.92 -2.87
CA VAL A 59 6.36 4.99 -3.81
C VAL A 59 5.98 5.28 -5.26
N LEU A 60 4.69 5.53 -5.54
CA LEU A 60 4.21 5.84 -6.89
C LEU A 60 4.72 7.20 -7.38
N GLU A 61 4.73 8.22 -6.53
CA GLU A 61 5.28 9.55 -6.85
C GLU A 61 6.78 9.47 -7.17
N ALA A 62 7.55 8.66 -6.43
CA ALA A 62 8.96 8.39 -6.74
C ALA A 62 9.15 7.65 -8.08
N ALA A 63 8.12 6.90 -8.51
CA ALA A 63 8.05 6.30 -9.83
C ALA A 63 7.47 7.25 -10.89
N GLY A 64 7.15 8.51 -10.60
CA GLY A 64 6.52 9.44 -11.55
C GLY A 64 5.08 9.06 -11.94
N SER A 65 4.38 8.35 -11.07
CA SER A 65 2.96 7.99 -11.16
C SER A 65 2.21 8.53 -9.94
N GLN A 66 0.96 8.12 -9.74
CA GLN A 66 0.06 8.62 -8.71
C GLN A 66 -1.01 7.58 -8.35
N LEU A 67 -1.70 7.76 -7.23
CA LEU A 67 -2.69 6.80 -6.71
C LEU A 67 -3.84 6.51 -7.69
N ASP A 68 -4.31 7.51 -8.44
CA ASP A 68 -5.36 7.37 -9.44
C ASP A 68 -4.94 6.49 -10.64
N LYS A 69 -3.63 6.33 -10.87
CA LYS A 69 -3.10 5.40 -11.88
C LYS A 69 -2.99 3.96 -11.40
N ILE A 70 -3.37 3.66 -10.14
CA ILE A 70 -3.48 2.27 -9.68
C ILE A 70 -4.62 1.60 -10.44
N VAL A 71 -4.31 0.47 -11.08
CA VAL A 71 -5.29 -0.35 -11.79
C VAL A 71 -5.74 -1.55 -10.96
N LYS A 72 -4.89 -2.07 -10.08
CA LYS A 72 -5.17 -3.22 -9.20
C LYS A 72 -4.63 -2.98 -7.80
N THR A 73 -5.41 -3.33 -6.78
CA THR A 73 -4.91 -3.55 -5.42
C THR A 73 -5.23 -4.96 -4.94
N THR A 74 -4.32 -5.55 -4.18
CA THR A 74 -4.60 -6.75 -3.38
C THR A 74 -4.47 -6.35 -1.91
N VAL A 75 -5.56 -6.49 -1.18
CA VAL A 75 -5.68 -6.07 0.22
C VAL A 75 -5.75 -7.31 1.10
N PHE A 76 -4.82 -7.39 2.04
CA PHE A 76 -4.79 -8.43 3.07
C PHE A 76 -5.14 -7.78 4.40
N VAL A 77 -6.13 -8.32 5.11
CA VAL A 77 -6.50 -7.87 6.47
C VAL A 77 -6.39 -9.04 7.45
N THR A 78 -6.13 -8.78 8.72
CA THR A 78 -6.11 -9.84 9.75
C THR A 78 -7.49 -10.14 10.35
N ASP A 79 -8.43 -9.19 10.27
CA ASP A 79 -9.80 -9.34 10.75
C ASP A 79 -10.79 -8.70 9.77
N MET A 80 -11.74 -9.49 9.25
CA MET A 80 -12.78 -9.02 8.34
C MET A 80 -13.85 -8.16 9.05
N ASN A 81 -13.92 -8.20 10.38
CA ASN A 81 -14.79 -7.27 11.14
C ASN A 81 -14.38 -5.81 10.93
N ASP A 82 -13.12 -5.55 10.57
CA ASP A 82 -12.62 -4.21 10.27
C ASP A 82 -12.88 -3.76 8.83
N TYR A 83 -13.48 -4.60 7.98
CA TYR A 83 -13.66 -4.34 6.55
C TYR A 83 -14.39 -3.03 6.26
N ALA A 84 -15.44 -2.72 7.02
CA ALA A 84 -16.20 -1.48 6.83
C ALA A 84 -15.36 -0.22 7.12
N LYS A 85 -14.64 -0.20 8.26
CA LYS A 85 -13.77 0.92 8.66
C LYS A 85 -12.61 1.10 7.69
N MET A 86 -11.98 0.00 7.29
CA MET A 86 -10.93 0.01 6.26
C MET A 86 -11.45 0.61 4.95
N ASN A 87 -12.64 0.22 4.50
CA ASN A 87 -13.23 0.71 3.25
C ASN A 87 -13.56 2.20 3.27
N GLU A 88 -14.03 2.71 4.41
CA GLU A 88 -14.28 4.15 4.56
C GLU A 88 -13.00 4.96 4.33
N VAL A 89 -11.90 4.57 4.98
CA VAL A 89 -10.60 5.22 4.77
C VAL A 89 -10.11 5.01 3.33
N TYR A 90 -10.17 3.78 2.82
CA TYR A 90 -9.73 3.45 1.47
C TYR A 90 -10.45 4.27 0.39
N GLY A 91 -11.77 4.41 0.53
CA GLY A 91 -12.62 5.13 -0.42
C GLY A 91 -12.25 6.61 -0.56
N ASN A 92 -11.78 7.24 0.53
CA ASN A 92 -11.40 8.65 0.54
C ASN A 92 -10.08 8.97 -0.21
N PHE A 93 -9.30 7.96 -0.59
CA PHE A 93 -8.03 8.15 -1.31
C PHE A 93 -8.17 8.13 -2.84
N PHE A 94 -9.29 7.63 -3.35
CA PHE A 94 -9.57 7.55 -4.78
C PHE A 94 -10.69 8.53 -5.16
N ARG A 95 -10.59 9.12 -6.34
CA ARG A 95 -11.52 10.18 -6.80
C ARG A 95 -12.34 9.73 -8.00
N ASP A 96 -11.69 9.62 -9.15
CA ASP A 96 -12.39 9.42 -10.44
C ASP A 96 -12.84 7.97 -10.64
N HIS A 97 -11.98 7.02 -10.27
CA HIS A 97 -12.31 5.60 -10.31
C HIS A 97 -11.60 4.87 -9.17
N PHE A 98 -12.13 3.68 -8.86
CA PHE A 98 -11.46 2.73 -7.96
C PHE A 98 -10.65 1.72 -8.78
N PRO A 99 -9.48 1.28 -8.30
CA PRO A 99 -8.79 0.14 -8.88
C PRO A 99 -9.64 -1.12 -8.72
N VAL A 100 -9.46 -2.10 -9.61
CA VAL A 100 -10.03 -3.43 -9.33
C VAL A 100 -9.35 -4.00 -8.09
N ARG A 101 -10.10 -4.71 -7.25
CA ARG A 101 -9.62 -5.07 -5.91
C ARG A 101 -9.95 -6.50 -5.55
N SER A 102 -9.00 -7.15 -4.88
CA SER A 102 -9.24 -8.38 -4.12
C SER A 102 -8.98 -8.06 -2.66
N THR A 103 -9.88 -8.46 -1.76
CA THR A 103 -9.66 -8.31 -0.31
C THR A 103 -9.88 -9.66 0.35
N VAL A 104 -8.91 -10.10 1.13
CA VAL A 104 -8.95 -11.39 1.84
C VAL A 104 -8.49 -11.23 3.27
N GLN A 105 -9.06 -12.05 4.16
CA GLN A 105 -8.52 -12.19 5.50
C GLN A 105 -7.37 -13.20 5.49
N VAL A 106 -6.28 -12.88 6.19
CA VAL A 106 -5.12 -13.75 6.40
C VAL A 106 -4.86 -13.94 7.88
N VAL A 107 -4.08 -14.97 8.24
CA VAL A 107 -3.83 -15.33 9.63
C VAL A 107 -2.94 -14.31 10.35
N LYS A 108 -1.89 -13.81 9.67
CA LYS A 108 -0.94 -12.81 10.19
C LYS A 108 -0.30 -12.03 9.04
N LEU A 109 0.20 -10.85 9.35
CA LEU A 109 0.98 -9.99 8.47
C LEU A 109 2.34 -9.65 9.11
N PRO A 110 3.32 -9.18 8.31
CA PRO A 110 4.62 -8.73 8.82
C PRO A 110 4.48 -7.70 9.95
N ALA A 111 5.39 -7.76 10.93
CA ALA A 111 5.42 -6.88 12.10
C ALA A 111 4.15 -6.86 12.97
N GLY A 112 3.17 -7.75 12.74
CA GLY A 112 1.88 -7.71 13.42
C GLY A 112 0.93 -6.64 12.87
N ALA A 113 1.12 -6.21 11.62
CA ALA A 113 0.21 -5.29 10.96
C ALA A 113 -1.22 -5.86 10.87
N LEU A 114 -2.21 -4.96 10.85
CA LEU A 114 -3.62 -5.30 10.67
C LEU A 114 -4.01 -5.35 9.19
N ILE A 115 -3.25 -4.64 8.35
CA ILE A 115 -3.48 -4.52 6.91
C ILE A 115 -2.18 -4.43 6.13
N GLU A 116 -2.17 -5.07 4.96
CA GLU A 116 -1.14 -4.95 3.94
C GLU A 116 -1.80 -4.73 2.58
N ILE A 117 -1.29 -3.79 1.79
CA ILE A 117 -1.79 -3.55 0.42
C ILE A 117 -0.62 -3.53 -0.56
N GLU A 118 -0.67 -4.40 -1.57
CA GLU A 118 0.13 -4.27 -2.79
C GLU A 118 -0.69 -3.62 -3.90
N ALA A 119 0.00 -2.99 -4.84
CA ALA A 119 -0.63 -2.26 -5.94
C ALA A 119 0.10 -2.46 -7.26
N ILE A 120 -0.66 -2.46 -8.34
CA ILE A 120 -0.15 -2.34 -9.71
C ILE A 120 -0.72 -1.04 -10.28
N ALA A 121 0.15 -0.17 -10.77
CA ALA A 121 -0.21 1.08 -11.41
C ALA A 121 0.34 1.15 -12.84
N VAL A 122 -0.24 2.03 -13.64
CA VAL A 122 0.33 2.43 -14.93
C VAL A 122 1.26 3.64 -14.76
N LYS A 123 2.25 3.75 -15.65
CA LYS A 123 3.18 4.87 -15.68
C LYS A 123 2.51 6.19 -16.08
#